data_AF-M0ZZK8-F1
#
_entry.id   AF-M0ZZK8-F1
#
_cell.length_a   1.000
_cell.length_b   1.000
_cell.length_c   1.000
_cell.angle_alpha   90.00
_cell.angle_beta   90.00
_cell.angle_gamma   90.00
#
_symmetry.space_group_name_H-M   'P 1'
#
loop_
_entity.id
_entity.type
_entity.pdbx_description
1 polymer ?
#
loop_
_entity_poly.entity_id
_entity_poly.type
_entity_poly.pdbx_seq_one_letter_code
_entity_poly.pdbx_strand_id
1 'polypeptide(L)'
;MFEEWGGEPEGISLAKRSTTRVCADIVEGQPSLKSWHMATSGKSNSLQLKAHLRCPAELKISDIQFASYGLPQGTCGNYHESSCHAHKSNDAFEKNCIGQQSCSVNVVPEIFGGDPCPNTSKKLAVEAMCS
;
A
#
# COMPACT_ATOMS: atom_id res chain seq x y z
N MET A 1 29.17 -36.64 7.72
CA MET A 1 29.22 -36.91 6.27
C MET A 1 27.81 -37.32 5.87
N PHE A 2 27.05 -36.39 5.30
CA PHE A 2 25.74 -36.65 4.71
C PHE A 2 25.72 -35.86 3.41
N GLU A 3 25.89 -36.57 2.29
CA GLU A 3 25.75 -36.05 0.94
C GLU A 3 24.26 -35.93 0.63
N GLU A 4 23.72 -34.72 0.77
CA GLU A 4 22.41 -34.38 0.23
C GLU A 4 22.61 -34.11 -1.27
N TRP A 5 22.17 -35.05 -2.10
CA TRP A 5 22.24 -34.92 -3.55
C TRP A 5 21.49 -33.67 -3.99
N GLY A 6 22.19 -32.85 -4.79
CA GLY A 6 21.64 -31.67 -5.44
C GLY A 6 20.45 -32.04 -6.31
N GLY A 7 19.25 -31.69 -5.84
CA GLY A 7 18.05 -31.65 -6.65
C GLY A 7 18.14 -30.47 -7.60
N GLU A 8 18.24 -30.75 -8.89
CA GLU A 8 18.16 -29.76 -9.96
C GLU A 8 16.68 -29.36 -10.14
N PRO A 9 16.27 -28.11 -9.84
CA PRO A 9 14.87 -27.71 -9.88
C PRO A 9 14.47 -27.30 -11.31
N GLU A 10 14.68 -28.17 -12.30
CA GLU A 10 14.21 -27.97 -13.68
C GLU A 10 12.67 -28.05 -13.79
N GLY A 11 11.98 -28.38 -12.69
CA GLY A 11 10.53 -28.58 -12.64
C GLY A 11 9.71 -27.43 -12.06
N ILE A 12 10.30 -26.35 -11.56
CA ILE A 12 9.52 -25.22 -11.03
C ILE A 12 9.03 -24.32 -12.16
N SER A 13 7.92 -24.71 -12.79
CA SER A 13 7.17 -23.78 -13.63
C SER A 13 6.49 -22.73 -12.73
N LEU A 14 7.13 -21.57 -12.56
CA LEU A 14 6.44 -20.39 -12.03
C LEU A 14 5.38 -19.99 -13.07
N ALA A 15 4.15 -20.46 -12.89
CA ALA A 15 3.02 -19.84 -13.55
C ALA A 15 2.96 -18.39 -13.04
N LYS A 16 3.41 -17.44 -13.85
CA LYS A 16 3.22 -16.00 -13.61
C LYS A 16 1.71 -15.76 -13.69
N ARG A 17 1.00 -15.98 -12.58
CA ARG A 17 -0.38 -15.47 -12.44
C ARG A 17 -0.23 -13.99 -12.70
N SER A 18 -0.77 -13.50 -13.82
CA SER A 18 -0.82 -12.07 -14.09
C SER A 18 -1.66 -11.46 -12.98
N THR A 19 -1.03 -11.08 -11.88
CA THR A 19 -1.68 -10.35 -10.79
C THR A 19 -1.87 -8.95 -11.32
N THR A 20 -2.94 -8.79 -12.09
CA THR A 20 -3.38 -7.50 -12.62
C THR A 20 -3.88 -6.62 -11.49
N ARG A 21 -4.04 -7.11 -10.26
CA ARG A 21 -4.47 -6.31 -9.11
C ARG A 21 -3.37 -6.23 -8.05
N VAL A 22 -3.09 -5.03 -7.57
CA VAL A 22 -2.18 -4.79 -6.45
C VAL A 22 -2.86 -3.91 -5.42
N CYS A 23 -2.55 -4.12 -4.14
CA CYS A 23 -3.18 -3.40 -3.04
C CYS A 23 -2.15 -2.96 -2.01
N ALA A 24 -2.50 -1.91 -1.26
CA ALA A 24 -1.79 -1.53 -0.05
C ALA A 24 -2.82 -1.15 1.03
N ASP A 25 -2.66 -1.72 2.22
CA ASP A 25 -3.41 -1.35 3.41
C ASP A 25 -2.45 -0.90 4.52
N ILE A 26 -2.73 0.26 5.10
CA ILE A 26 -1.91 0.88 6.14
C ILE A 26 -2.83 1.33 7.26
N VAL A 27 -2.58 0.84 8.47
CA VAL A 27 -3.30 1.27 9.66
C VAL A 27 -2.52 2.39 10.36
N GLU A 28 -3.17 3.53 10.59
CA GLU A 28 -2.61 4.63 11.39
C GLU A 28 -2.40 4.11 12.83
N GLY A 29 -1.15 4.08 13.28
CA GLY A 29 -0.78 3.49 14.58
C GLY A 29 -0.05 2.13 14.49
N GLN A 30 0.17 1.59 13.29
CA GLN A 30 1.22 0.57 13.13
C GLN A 30 2.56 1.23 13.49
N PRO A 31 3.35 0.68 14.43
CA PRO A 31 4.70 1.14 14.69
C PRO A 31 5.51 0.78 13.46
N SER A 32 5.52 1.68 12.49
CA SER A 32 6.55 1.76 11.48
C SER A 32 7.88 1.55 12.20
N LEU A 33 8.55 0.43 11.87
CA LEU A 33 9.71 -0.13 12.56
C LEU A 33 10.39 0.92 13.45
N LYS A 34 10.03 0.96 14.74
CA LYS A 34 10.94 1.54 15.72
C LYS A 34 12.12 0.58 15.70
N SER A 35 13.10 0.78 14.83
CA SER A 35 14.41 0.21 15.08
C SER A 35 14.85 0.85 16.39
N TRP A 36 15.02 0.02 17.43
CA TRP A 36 15.24 0.42 18.81
C TRP A 36 16.55 1.22 19.05
N HIS A 37 17.21 1.67 17.98
CA HIS A 37 18.52 2.31 17.98
C HIS A 37 18.53 3.82 17.69
N MET A 38 17.38 4.50 17.62
CA MET A 38 17.33 5.96 17.37
C MET A 38 16.49 6.76 18.38
N ALA A 39 16.33 6.27 19.62
CA ALA A 39 15.72 7.07 20.70
C ALA A 39 16.68 8.11 21.31
N THR A 40 17.93 8.23 20.83
CA THR A 40 18.97 9.07 21.42
C THR A 40 19.24 10.39 20.68
N SER A 41 18.55 10.65 19.57
CA SER A 41 18.64 11.95 18.89
C SER A 41 17.26 12.58 18.87
N GLY A 42 17.06 13.67 19.60
CA GLY A 42 15.83 14.46 19.69
C GLY A 42 15.40 15.14 18.38
N LYS A 43 15.57 14.47 17.24
CA LYS A 43 14.93 14.77 15.97
C LYS A 43 13.73 13.85 15.85
N SER A 44 12.57 14.36 16.24
CA SER A 44 11.27 13.83 15.81
C SER A 44 11.17 14.04 14.29
N ASN A 45 11.90 13.26 13.52
CA ASN A 45 11.67 13.18 12.09
C ASN A 45 10.35 12.44 11.96
N SER A 46 9.26 13.20 11.77
CA SER A 46 7.92 12.66 11.57
C SER A 46 8.03 11.51 10.58
N LEU A 47 7.89 10.28 11.07
CA LEU A 47 8.08 9.10 10.25
C LEU A 47 6.82 8.98 9.39
N GLN A 48 6.82 9.70 8.28
CA GLN A 48 5.70 9.82 7.36
C GLN A 48 5.40 8.43 6.82
N LEU A 49 4.23 7.89 7.17
CA LEU A 49 3.73 6.64 6.59
C LEU A 49 3.55 6.86 5.09
N LYS A 50 4.01 5.91 4.27
CA LYS A 50 3.86 5.95 2.82
C LYS A 50 3.18 4.69 2.32
N ALA A 51 2.15 4.87 1.50
CA ALA A 51 1.51 3.79 0.75
C ALA A 51 2.32 3.51 -0.50
N HIS A 52 2.83 2.29 -0.63
CA HIS A 52 3.61 1.85 -1.78
C HIS A 52 2.77 0.90 -2.64
N LEU A 53 2.59 1.23 -3.92
CA LEU A 53 2.02 0.34 -4.92
C LEU A 53 3.10 -0.03 -5.93
N ARG A 54 3.12 -1.30 -6.33
CA ARG A 54 4.07 -1.81 -7.33
C ARG A 54 3.44 -2.91 -8.15
N CYS A 55 3.33 -2.68 -9.45
CA CYS A 55 2.97 -3.69 -10.42
C CYS A 55 4.15 -4.65 -10.70
N PRO A 56 3.86 -5.87 -11.18
CA PRO A 56 4.87 -6.76 -11.74
C PRO A 56 5.71 -6.07 -12.83
N ALA A 57 6.91 -6.60 -13.07
CA ALA A 57 7.78 -6.10 -14.13
C ALA A 57 7.04 -6.05 -15.47
N GLU A 58 7.26 -4.96 -16.21
CA GLU A 58 6.67 -4.65 -17.53
C GLU A 58 5.20 -4.21 -17.52
N LEU A 59 4.52 -4.25 -16.37
CA LEU A 59 3.16 -3.70 -16.22
C LEU A 59 3.19 -2.33 -15.54
N LYS A 60 2.20 -1.49 -15.86
CA LYS A 60 2.02 -0.19 -15.22
C LYS A 60 0.68 -0.16 -14.51
N ILE A 61 0.59 0.66 -13.47
CA ILE A 61 -0.69 0.96 -12.85
C ILE A 61 -1.54 1.66 -13.90
N SER A 62 -2.63 1.02 -14.31
CA SER A 62 -3.52 1.53 -15.34
C SER A 62 -4.78 2.18 -14.78
N ASP A 63 -5.23 1.74 -13.61
CA ASP A 63 -6.46 2.22 -12.99
C ASP A 63 -6.40 2.08 -11.46
N ILE A 64 -7.11 2.95 -10.74
CA ILE A 64 -7.30 2.86 -9.30
C ILE A 64 -8.75 2.43 -9.04
N GLN A 65 -8.96 1.17 -8.64
CA GLN A 65 -10.29 0.61 -8.45
C GLN A 65 -10.94 1.07 -7.15
N PHE A 66 -10.12 1.34 -6.14
CA PHE A 66 -10.59 1.78 -4.83
C PHE A 66 -9.47 2.50 -4.10
N ALA A 67 -9.78 3.61 -3.43
CA ALA A 67 -8.92 4.20 -2.42
C ALA A 67 -9.77 4.87 -1.33
N SER A 68 -9.45 4.62 -0.07
CA SER A 68 -10.15 5.22 1.06
C SER A 68 -9.19 5.47 2.22
N TYR A 69 -9.02 6.74 2.58
CA TYR A 69 -8.44 7.19 3.84
C TYR A 69 -9.58 7.44 4.84
N GLY A 70 -9.59 6.71 5.96
CA GLY A 70 -10.69 6.75 6.93
C GLY A 70 -10.86 5.41 7.64
N LEU A 71 -12.01 4.77 7.49
CA LEU A 71 -12.27 3.42 8.02
C LEU A 71 -12.77 2.47 6.93
N PRO A 72 -11.96 2.15 5.90
CA PRO A 72 -12.34 1.16 4.90
C PRO A 72 -12.63 -0.20 5.53
N GLN A 73 -13.59 -0.92 4.95
CA GLN A 73 -13.97 -2.28 5.35
C GLN A 73 -13.65 -3.27 4.22
N GLY A 74 -13.52 -4.55 4.57
CA GLY A 74 -13.19 -5.61 3.61
C GLY A 74 -11.69 -5.81 3.41
N THR A 75 -11.33 -6.39 2.27
CA THR A 75 -9.96 -6.81 1.92
C THR A 75 -9.70 -6.56 0.44
N CYS A 76 -8.43 -6.62 0.02
CA CYS A 76 -8.03 -6.49 -1.39
C CYS A 76 -8.90 -7.33 -2.34
N GLY A 77 -9.51 -6.67 -3.33
CA GLY A 77 -10.48 -7.22 -4.28
C GLY A 77 -11.95 -7.09 -3.85
N ASN A 78 -12.22 -6.62 -2.63
CA ASN A 78 -13.57 -6.46 -2.08
C ASN A 78 -13.58 -5.40 -0.95
N TYR A 79 -12.98 -4.25 -1.22
CA TYR A 79 -13.03 -3.12 -0.30
C TYR A 79 -14.34 -2.36 -0.42
N HIS A 80 -14.79 -1.79 0.71
CA HIS A 80 -16.00 -0.98 0.81
C HIS A 80 -15.71 0.30 1.58
N GLU A 81 -16.32 1.40 1.14
CA GLU A 81 -16.29 2.67 1.84
C GLU A 81 -17.16 2.61 3.10
N SER A 82 -16.76 3.33 4.13
CA SER A 82 -17.60 3.56 5.32
C SER A 82 -17.97 5.03 5.44
N SER A 83 -18.75 5.37 6.47
CA SER A 83 -19.10 6.76 6.77
C SER A 83 -17.89 7.65 7.08
N CYS A 84 -16.75 7.06 7.47
CA CYS A 84 -15.49 7.79 7.56
C CYS A 84 -14.65 7.50 6.30
N HIS A 85 -14.78 8.39 5.31
CA HIS A 85 -14.05 8.36 4.06
C HIS A 85 -13.67 9.77 3.62
N ALA A 86 -12.41 9.98 3.23
CA ALA A 86 -11.94 11.24 2.70
C ALA A 86 -12.15 11.35 1.18
N HIS A 87 -12.92 12.34 0.75
CA HIS A 87 -13.36 12.52 -0.65
C HIS A 87 -12.24 12.60 -1.70
N LYS A 88 -10.99 12.95 -1.34
CA LYS A 88 -9.85 12.97 -2.28
C LYS A 88 -8.98 11.72 -2.22
N SER A 89 -9.47 10.65 -1.61
CA SER A 89 -8.72 9.39 -1.48
C SER A 89 -8.30 8.83 -2.84
N ASN A 90 -9.22 8.79 -3.81
CA ASN A 90 -8.93 8.30 -5.18
C ASN A 90 -7.99 9.26 -5.93
N ASP A 91 -8.32 10.56 -5.94
CA ASP A 91 -7.56 11.59 -6.66
C ASP A 91 -6.06 11.61 -6.30
N ALA A 92 -5.74 11.37 -5.03
CA ALA A 92 -4.36 11.27 -4.56
C ALA A 92 -3.57 10.14 -5.26
N PHE A 93 -4.19 8.98 -5.51
CA PHE A 93 -3.55 7.86 -6.17
C PHE A 93 -3.62 7.97 -7.69
N GLU A 94 -4.74 8.42 -8.25
CA GLU A 94 -4.89 8.57 -9.70
C GLU A 94 -3.78 9.49 -10.26
N LYS A 95 -3.53 10.62 -9.60
CA LYS A 95 -2.50 11.58 -10.02
C LYS A 95 -1.07 11.09 -9.85
N ASN A 96 -0.80 10.27 -8.82
CA ASN A 96 0.56 9.89 -8.44
C ASN A 96 0.97 8.50 -8.93
N CYS A 97 0.04 7.67 -9.38
CA CYS A 97 0.30 6.25 -9.64
C CYS A 97 -0.02 5.81 -11.07
N ILE A 98 -1.05 6.35 -11.72
CA ILE A 98 -1.42 5.93 -13.08
C ILE A 98 -0.26 6.17 -14.04
N GLY A 99 0.01 5.19 -14.91
CA GLY A 99 1.10 5.20 -15.89
C GLY A 99 2.48 4.84 -15.33
N GLN A 100 2.60 4.58 -14.03
CA GLN A 100 3.86 4.21 -13.38
C GLN A 100 3.84 2.74 -12.97
N GLN A 101 5.00 2.06 -13.04
CA GLN A 101 5.13 0.68 -12.55
C GLN A 101 5.05 0.63 -11.01
N SER A 102 5.52 1.67 -10.34
CA SER A 102 5.46 1.79 -8.89
C SER A 102 5.33 3.24 -8.48
N CYS A 103 4.58 3.50 -7.42
CA CYS A 103 4.39 4.83 -6.85
C CYS A 103 4.40 4.77 -5.31
N SER A 104 4.55 5.93 -4.68
CA SER A 104 4.38 6.07 -3.24
C SER A 104 3.62 7.34 -2.89
N VAL A 105 2.60 7.24 -2.04
CA VAL A 105 1.79 8.38 -1.59
C VAL A 105 1.92 8.53 -0.07
N ASN A 106 2.17 9.76 0.40
CA ASN A 106 2.25 10.04 1.84
C ASN A 106 0.86 9.90 2.47
N VAL A 107 0.79 9.15 3.55
CA VAL A 107 -0.46 8.92 4.30
C VAL A 107 -0.63 10.01 5.34
N VAL A 108 -1.01 11.20 4.87
CA VAL A 108 -1.30 12.36 5.72
C VAL A 108 -2.63 13.00 5.32
N PRO A 109 -3.40 13.55 6.28
CA PRO A 109 -4.73 14.09 6.01
C PRO A 109 -4.77 15.13 4.89
N GLU A 110 -3.74 15.97 4.76
CA GLU A 110 -3.66 17.06 3.78
C GLU A 110 -3.74 16.55 2.33
N ILE A 111 -3.18 15.36 2.06
CA ILE A 111 -3.20 14.75 0.73
C ILE A 111 -4.60 14.26 0.37
N PHE A 112 -5.38 13.80 1.35
CA PHE A 112 -6.71 13.22 1.15
C PHE A 112 -7.86 14.23 1.32
N GLY A 113 -7.53 15.52 1.49
CA GLY A 113 -8.52 16.59 1.61
C GLY A 113 -8.98 16.87 3.05
N GLY A 114 -8.23 16.41 4.05
CA GLY A 114 -8.48 16.64 5.47
C GLY A 114 -8.72 15.36 6.25
N ASP A 115 -9.02 15.53 7.55
CA ASP A 115 -9.42 14.43 8.42
C ASP A 115 -10.94 14.16 8.26
N PRO A 116 -11.35 13.01 7.69
CA PRO A 116 -12.77 12.68 7.50
C PRO A 116 -13.49 12.32 8.81
N CYS A 117 -12.78 11.89 9.85
CA CYS A 117 -13.35 11.59 11.16
C CYS A 117 -12.35 11.87 12.29
N PRO A 118 -12.46 13.03 12.97
CA PRO A 118 -11.54 13.40 14.04
C PRO A 118 -11.67 12.46 15.25
N ASN A 119 -10.59 12.38 16.04
CA ASN A 119 -10.48 11.51 17.24
C ASN A 119 -10.59 10.00 16.97
N THR A 120 -10.52 9.59 15.70
CA THR A 120 -10.58 8.19 15.30
C THR A 120 -9.29 7.82 14.57
N SER A 121 -8.70 6.68 14.94
CA SER A 121 -7.52 6.13 14.24
C SER A 121 -7.94 5.66 12.85
N LYS A 122 -7.37 6.29 11.83
CA LYS A 122 -7.74 6.02 10.44
C LYS A 122 -6.90 4.89 9.84
N LYS A 123 -7.33 4.43 8.69
CA LYS A 123 -6.64 3.45 7.86
C LYS A 123 -6.71 3.95 6.43
N LEU A 124 -5.69 3.60 5.67
CA LEU A 124 -5.68 3.76 4.24
C LEU A 124 -5.78 2.38 3.62
N ALA A 125 -6.72 2.20 2.70
CA ALA A 125 -6.77 1.04 1.82
C ALA A 125 -6.81 1.55 0.38
N VAL A 126 -5.98 0.98 -0.48
CA VAL A 126 -5.95 1.26 -1.90
C VAL A 126 -5.83 -0.03 -2.70
N GLU A 127 -6.51 -0.07 -3.83
CA GLU A 127 -6.53 -1.12 -4.83
C GLU A 127 -6.30 -0.52 -6.21
N ALA A 128 -5.37 -1.09 -6.95
CA ALA A 128 -4.99 -0.66 -8.28
C ALA A 128 -4.93 -1.83 -9.26
N MET A 129 -5.21 -1.53 -10.52
CA MET A 129 -5.04 -2.44 -11.64
C MET A 129 -3.72 -2.17 -12.36
N CYS A 130 -3.12 -3.23 -12.86
CA CYS A 130 -1.87 -3.29 -13.58
C CYS A 130 -2.13 -3.89 -14.97
N SER A 131 -1.72 -3.16 -16.01
CA SER A 131 -1.78 -3.63 -17.41
C SER A 131 -0.65 -3.05 -18.26
#